data_AF-F6G630-F1
#
_entry.id   AF-F6G630-F1
#
_cell.length_a   1.000
_cell.length_b   1.000
_cell.length_c   1.000
_cell.angle_alpha   90.00
_cell.angle_beta   90.00
_cell.angle_gamma   90.00
#
_symmetry.space_group_name_H-M   'P 1'
#
loop_
_entity.id
_entity.type
_entity.pdbx_description
1 polymer ?
#
loop_
_entity_poly.entity_id
_entity_poly.type
_entity_poly.pdbx_seq_one_letter_code
_entity_poly.pdbx_strand_id
1 'polypeptide(L)'
;MLPQTGARRTGAAMTKEHPARTGQSATAGRGAVQPCPSGAPRVLHALPRQGMALALAATLSIGLSACGGGDDTTTATTASPPSNSVTPTPAPAPTPTPTPSPTPAPTPSPTPAPSPAPTYSVGGTVAGLGTGLSVKLLNNGGDAVTVSANGNFKFPTALASGAKYAATVGTRPSGQQCTIANSSGTVGSANVSNIAVTCSARPLFAYAANSNDNTVSAYTLDPTTGAPTLIGTPIPVGHGPLSLIADKAGKFVYVVDGNDNSVTTLAIDPETGLLTVSGAPAATGAQPFNIARTPASTFAYTTNFGDNTLSGFSINATTGVLTSIGTVAAGTNPYTIAINKAGTFAYVVNAANGTGTPSAMVFSINGATGALTAVGSPVATGNAPFYIALHPAGTFAYVANSQDNTVQVYAINTTTGVLTAVGSPVATGQGPIPIAVHPSGLFAYVGNVFDNTVSLYAINTSTGALTLKSTLATGNDPLAITLNDAGSIAYIVNGVDHDVVAYKVDSSTGALTSVATAQTGLLPRAFAIVAVP
;
A
#
# COMPACT_ATOMS: atom_id res chain seq x y z
N MET A 1 30.16 -76.85 -11.76
CA MET A 1 29.35 -77.94 -11.16
C MET A 1 27.90 -77.79 -11.61
N LEU A 2 27.04 -78.77 -11.31
CA LEU A 2 25.67 -78.90 -11.86
C LEU A 2 24.60 -78.00 -11.17
N PRO A 3 23.34 -77.91 -11.68
CA PRO A 3 22.43 -76.76 -11.47
C PRO A 3 21.01 -77.05 -10.91
N GLN A 4 20.18 -76.00 -10.75
CA GLN A 4 18.70 -75.98 -10.47
C GLN A 4 18.25 -76.61 -9.12
N THR A 5 17.00 -76.65 -8.60
CA THR A 5 15.59 -76.20 -8.89
C THR A 5 14.93 -75.68 -7.57
N GLY A 6 13.66 -75.19 -7.42
CA GLY A 6 12.62 -74.76 -8.37
C GLY A 6 11.10 -74.84 -7.96
N ALA A 7 10.71 -75.06 -6.69
CA ALA A 7 9.31 -75.41 -6.29
C ALA A 7 8.96 -75.10 -4.80
N ARG A 8 7.72 -75.09 -4.26
CA ARG A 8 6.35 -74.65 -4.72
C ARG A 8 5.40 -74.49 -3.49
N ARG A 9 4.08 -74.21 -3.68
CA ARG A 9 3.09 -73.81 -2.63
C ARG A 9 2.23 -74.95 -2.00
N THR A 10 1.73 -74.72 -0.78
CA THR A 10 0.48 -75.28 -0.13
C THR A 10 0.05 -74.35 1.05
N GLY A 11 -1.13 -74.45 1.71
CA GLY A 11 -2.27 -75.36 1.48
C GLY A 11 -3.62 -75.01 2.18
N ALA A 12 -3.70 -74.87 3.52
CA ALA A 12 -4.95 -74.87 4.33
C ALA A 12 -4.83 -74.00 5.61
N ALA A 13 -5.85 -73.45 6.32
CA ALA A 13 -7.28 -73.76 6.57
C ALA A 13 -7.53 -74.89 7.61
N MET A 14 -8.48 -74.84 8.59
CA MET A 14 -9.55 -73.86 8.88
C MET A 14 -10.14 -73.96 10.33
N THR A 15 -10.69 -72.85 10.87
CA THR A 15 -11.85 -72.71 11.82
C THR A 15 -11.87 -73.17 13.31
N LYS A 16 -12.80 -72.50 14.05
CA LYS A 16 -13.49 -72.79 15.34
C LYS A 16 -12.79 -72.42 16.68
N GLU A 17 -13.49 -71.88 17.70
CA GLU A 17 -14.80 -71.18 17.75
C GLU A 17 -14.94 -70.35 19.06
N HIS A 18 -15.99 -69.52 19.18
CA HIS A 18 -16.34 -68.72 20.37
C HIS A 18 -17.52 -69.36 21.14
N PRO A 19 -17.72 -69.08 22.44
CA PRO A 19 -18.82 -68.15 22.80
C PRO A 19 -18.54 -67.27 24.05
N ALA A 20 -19.53 -66.45 24.44
CA ALA A 20 -19.44 -65.40 25.48
C ALA A 20 -20.70 -65.34 26.39
N ARG A 21 -20.86 -64.23 27.16
CA ARG A 21 -21.95 -63.87 28.14
C ARG A 21 -21.77 -64.46 29.57
N THR A 22 -22.25 -63.87 30.68
CA THR A 22 -22.97 -62.58 30.98
C THR A 22 -22.83 -62.21 32.48
N GLY A 23 -23.08 -60.96 32.89
CA GLY A 23 -23.29 -60.57 34.30
C GLY A 23 -23.53 -59.06 34.52
N GLN A 24 -24.25 -58.65 35.57
CA GLN A 24 -24.61 -57.25 35.86
C GLN A 24 -24.61 -56.90 37.37
N SER A 25 -24.44 -55.60 37.65
CA SER A 25 -25.02 -54.80 38.77
C SER A 25 -24.40 -54.82 40.19
N ALA A 26 -23.81 -53.67 40.53
CA ALA A 26 -23.87 -52.88 41.78
C ALA A 26 -24.14 -53.49 43.17
N THR A 27 -23.31 -53.05 44.14
CA THR A 27 -23.75 -52.58 45.49
C THR A 27 -22.67 -51.65 46.09
N ALA A 28 -22.97 -50.95 47.19
CA ALA A 28 -22.15 -49.83 47.70
C ALA A 28 -21.48 -50.11 49.06
N GLY A 29 -20.38 -49.40 49.35
CA GLY A 29 -19.69 -49.39 50.66
C GLY A 29 -19.07 -48.02 50.96
N ARG A 30 -18.99 -47.63 52.25
CA ARG A 30 -18.46 -46.33 52.71
C ARG A 30 -17.14 -46.47 53.47
N GLY A 31 -16.24 -45.50 53.26
CA GLY A 31 -15.45 -44.88 54.35
C GLY A 31 -14.00 -45.36 54.55
N ALA A 32 -13.07 -44.43 54.30
CA ALA A 32 -11.76 -44.31 54.95
C ALA A 32 -11.22 -42.87 54.73
N VAL A 33 -10.21 -42.44 55.48
CA VAL A 33 -9.65 -41.07 55.45
C VAL A 33 -8.21 -41.07 54.89
N GLN A 34 -7.78 -39.89 54.41
CA GLN A 34 -6.46 -39.49 53.90
C GLN A 34 -5.24 -39.94 54.77
N PRO A 35 -3.98 -39.99 54.22
CA PRO A 35 -3.33 -38.87 53.50
C PRO A 35 -2.56 -39.21 52.19
N CYS A 36 -2.01 -38.16 51.56
CA CYS A 36 -1.31 -38.16 50.26
C CYS A 36 0.15 -38.68 50.34
N PRO A 37 0.82 -38.92 49.19
CA PRO A 37 1.72 -37.87 48.68
C PRO A 37 1.85 -37.72 47.14
N SER A 38 2.30 -36.53 46.73
CA SER A 38 3.13 -36.17 45.55
C SER A 38 2.91 -36.82 44.15
N GLY A 39 2.69 -35.97 43.13
CA GLY A 39 2.91 -36.30 41.71
C GLY A 39 2.14 -35.39 40.74
N ALA A 40 2.83 -34.68 39.84
CA ALA A 40 2.25 -33.73 38.88
C ALA A 40 2.73 -34.03 37.45
N PRO A 41 2.24 -33.35 36.38
CA PRO A 41 1.08 -32.44 36.27
C PRO A 41 0.04 -32.89 35.21
N ARG A 42 -1.07 -32.14 35.06
CA ARG A 42 -1.91 -32.16 33.85
C ARG A 42 -1.80 -30.83 33.12
N VAL A 43 -1.61 -30.87 31.80
CA VAL A 43 -1.73 -29.69 30.93
C VAL A 43 -3.22 -29.35 30.78
N LEU A 44 -3.56 -28.06 30.84
CA LEU A 44 -4.93 -27.56 30.75
C LEU A 44 -5.06 -26.64 29.52
N HIS A 45 -5.93 -26.98 28.58
CA HIS A 45 -6.25 -26.08 27.46
C HIS A 45 -7.05 -24.88 27.97
N ALA A 46 -6.58 -23.67 27.69
CA ALA A 46 -7.30 -22.43 27.93
C ALA A 46 -7.90 -21.89 26.61
N LEU A 47 -9.23 -21.86 26.54
CA LEU A 47 -9.98 -21.11 25.53
C LEU A 47 -10.54 -19.86 26.22
N PRO A 48 -10.24 -18.62 25.74
CA PRO A 48 -10.86 -17.42 26.27
C PRO A 48 -12.36 -17.41 25.92
N ARG A 49 -13.21 -17.07 26.90
CA ARG A 49 -14.66 -16.94 26.70
C ARG A 49 -15.02 -15.54 26.19
N GLN A 50 -16.07 -15.49 25.37
CA GLN A 50 -16.73 -14.24 24.98
C GLN A 50 -17.33 -13.53 26.21
N GLY A 51 -17.24 -12.20 26.24
CA GLY A 51 -17.98 -11.35 27.16
C GLY A 51 -18.94 -10.46 26.38
N MET A 52 -20.24 -10.76 26.43
CA MET A 52 -21.27 -9.84 25.94
C MET A 52 -21.46 -8.68 26.93
N ALA A 53 -21.34 -7.45 26.46
CA ALA A 53 -21.77 -6.25 27.17
C ALA A 53 -23.04 -5.70 26.52
N LEU A 54 -24.15 -5.67 27.27
CA LEU A 54 -25.46 -5.23 26.78
C LEU A 54 -25.62 -3.72 27.02
N ALA A 55 -25.65 -2.92 25.95
CA ALA A 55 -25.84 -1.47 26.02
C ALA A 55 -27.24 -1.06 25.52
N LEU A 56 -28.06 -0.48 26.40
CA LEU A 56 -29.31 0.18 26.01
C LEU A 56 -28.99 1.58 25.46
N ALA A 57 -29.22 1.80 24.17
CA ALA A 57 -29.23 3.14 23.58
C ALA A 57 -30.65 3.73 23.66
N ALA A 58 -30.81 4.84 24.37
CA ALA A 58 -32.09 5.55 24.47
C ALA A 58 -32.37 6.36 23.19
N THR A 59 -33.58 6.29 22.67
CA THR A 59 -34.03 7.08 21.50
C THR A 59 -34.25 8.54 21.88
N LEU A 60 -33.52 9.47 21.25
CA LEU A 60 -33.81 10.91 21.34
C LEU A 60 -34.10 11.49 19.95
N SER A 61 -35.37 11.43 19.56
CA SER A 61 -35.85 11.95 18.27
C SER A 61 -36.11 13.46 18.37
N ILE A 62 -35.25 14.28 17.78
CA ILE A 62 -35.52 15.72 17.58
C ILE A 62 -35.79 15.96 16.09
N GLY A 63 -37.07 15.99 15.73
CA GLY A 63 -37.50 16.52 14.43
C GLY A 63 -37.77 18.02 14.55
N LEU A 64 -37.21 18.82 13.64
CA LEU A 64 -37.67 20.19 13.41
C LEU A 64 -38.48 20.23 12.10
N SER A 65 -39.69 20.75 12.19
CA SER A 65 -40.66 20.88 11.10
C SER A 65 -40.37 22.11 10.24
N ALA A 66 -40.66 22.01 8.94
CA ALA A 66 -40.63 23.13 8.01
C ALA A 66 -42.04 23.69 7.77
N CYS A 67 -42.25 24.97 8.09
CA CYS A 67 -43.36 25.88 7.72
C CYS A 67 -42.96 27.30 8.17
N GLY A 68 -43.36 28.42 7.56
CA GLY A 68 -44.16 28.66 6.35
C GLY A 68 -44.63 30.13 6.28
N GLY A 69 -44.93 30.66 5.08
CA GLY A 69 -45.33 32.08 4.84
C GLY A 69 -44.14 33.07 4.77
N GLY A 70 -44.21 34.23 4.12
CA GLY A 70 -45.35 34.94 3.48
C GLY A 70 -45.61 36.30 4.16
N ASP A 71 -45.90 37.42 3.48
CA ASP A 71 -46.05 37.72 2.04
C ASP A 71 -45.73 39.21 1.74
N ASP A 72 -45.71 39.57 0.45
CA ASP A 72 -45.94 40.89 -0.17
C ASP A 72 -45.33 42.20 0.38
N THR A 73 -44.65 42.93 -0.52
CA THR A 73 -45.15 44.27 -0.92
C THR A 73 -44.68 44.66 -2.33
N THR A 74 -45.48 45.46 -3.03
CA THR A 74 -45.31 45.78 -4.45
C THR A 74 -44.56 47.09 -4.70
N THR A 75 -43.86 47.19 -5.83
CA THR A 75 -44.10 48.19 -6.92
C THR A 75 -43.08 48.04 -8.05
N ALA A 76 -43.39 48.58 -9.24
CA ALA A 76 -42.56 48.47 -10.43
C ALA A 76 -42.28 49.83 -11.08
N THR A 77 -41.05 50.03 -11.56
CA THR A 77 -40.62 51.12 -12.46
C THR A 77 -39.51 50.58 -13.37
N THR A 78 -39.81 50.21 -14.62
CA THR A 78 -39.66 51.07 -15.83
C THR A 78 -38.22 51.54 -16.10
N ALA A 79 -37.56 50.89 -17.06
CA ALA A 79 -36.31 51.38 -17.65
C ALA A 79 -36.55 52.58 -18.59
N SER A 80 -35.49 53.35 -18.89
CA SER A 80 -35.55 54.48 -19.85
C SER A 80 -34.17 54.78 -20.47
N PRO A 81 -34.11 55.50 -21.62
CA PRO A 81 -33.09 55.26 -22.65
C PRO A 81 -31.92 56.27 -22.68
N PRO A 82 -30.85 56.00 -23.45
CA PRO A 82 -29.82 56.99 -23.77
C PRO A 82 -30.36 58.16 -24.60
N SER A 83 -29.69 59.32 -24.52
CA SER A 83 -30.07 60.56 -25.17
C SER A 83 -29.56 60.67 -26.62
N ASN A 84 -30.40 61.23 -27.49
CA ASN A 84 -30.03 61.66 -28.84
C ASN A 84 -29.54 63.11 -28.85
N SER A 85 -28.63 63.43 -29.76
CA SER A 85 -28.56 64.75 -30.41
C SER A 85 -28.32 64.54 -31.91
N VAL A 86 -28.86 65.44 -32.74
CA VAL A 86 -29.08 65.20 -34.18
C VAL A 86 -28.47 66.32 -35.02
N THR A 87 -27.86 65.94 -36.15
CA THR A 87 -27.50 66.84 -37.26
C THR A 87 -27.79 66.14 -38.60
N PRO A 88 -28.16 66.86 -39.67
CA PRO A 88 -29.04 66.31 -40.72
C PRO A 88 -28.35 65.74 -41.97
N THR A 89 -29.17 65.10 -42.81
CA THR A 89 -28.90 64.48 -44.12
C THR A 89 -28.65 65.49 -45.27
N PRO A 90 -28.25 65.06 -46.49
CA PRO A 90 -27.24 65.79 -47.28
C PRO A 90 -27.79 66.67 -48.41
N ALA A 91 -26.89 67.52 -48.94
CA ALA A 91 -27.04 68.20 -50.23
C ALA A 91 -25.90 67.78 -51.19
N PRO A 92 -26.17 67.48 -52.48
CA PRO A 92 -25.13 67.14 -53.45
C PRO A 92 -24.43 68.39 -54.00
N ALA A 93 -23.11 68.31 -54.19
CA ALA A 93 -22.26 69.37 -54.73
C ALA A 93 -21.31 68.80 -55.82
N PRO A 94 -20.83 69.62 -56.78
CA PRO A 94 -20.36 69.14 -58.08
C PRO A 94 -18.88 68.70 -58.12
N THR A 95 -18.50 68.11 -59.25
CA THR A 95 -17.12 67.68 -59.56
C THR A 95 -16.28 68.77 -60.24
N PRO A 96 -15.21 69.26 -59.61
CA PRO A 96 -13.96 69.66 -60.27
C PRO A 96 -12.95 68.50 -60.19
N THR A 97 -12.24 68.10 -61.25
CA THR A 97 -11.20 68.85 -62.00
C THR A 97 -9.97 69.15 -61.13
N PRO A 98 -8.77 68.64 -61.46
CA PRO A 98 -7.65 68.56 -60.52
C PRO A 98 -6.91 69.88 -60.30
N THR A 99 -6.43 70.06 -59.07
CA THR A 99 -5.59 71.15 -58.58
C THR A 99 -4.41 70.50 -57.82
N PRO A 100 -3.15 71.02 -57.92
CA PRO A 100 -1.95 70.18 -57.70
C PRO A 100 -1.72 69.74 -56.24
N SER A 101 -0.96 68.65 -56.11
CA SER A 101 -0.62 68.04 -54.81
C SER A 101 0.10 69.03 -53.88
N PRO A 102 -0.43 69.28 -52.66
CA PRO A 102 0.36 69.91 -51.62
C PRO A 102 1.45 68.95 -51.12
N THR A 103 2.58 69.50 -50.65
CA THR A 103 3.66 68.74 -50.02
C THR A 103 3.16 68.07 -48.73
N PRO A 104 3.52 66.81 -48.43
CA PRO A 104 3.18 66.18 -47.15
C PRO A 104 3.71 66.98 -45.95
N ALA A 105 2.85 67.18 -44.94
CA ALA A 105 3.31 67.63 -43.63
C ALA A 105 4.22 66.56 -43.00
N PRO A 106 5.25 66.93 -42.23
CA PRO A 106 6.14 65.96 -41.61
C PRO A 106 5.38 65.10 -40.61
N THR A 107 5.37 63.78 -40.84
CA THR A 107 4.85 62.79 -39.90
C THR A 107 5.52 62.97 -38.54
N PRO A 108 4.78 63.00 -37.41
CA PRO A 108 5.40 62.99 -36.10
C PRO A 108 6.27 61.72 -35.98
N SER A 109 7.55 61.90 -35.68
CA SER A 109 8.49 60.79 -35.53
C SER A 109 7.96 59.81 -34.48
N PRO A 110 7.97 58.48 -34.73
CA PRO A 110 7.48 57.53 -33.75
C PRO A 110 8.28 57.67 -32.44
N THR A 111 7.57 57.84 -31.32
CA THR A 111 8.18 57.77 -29.99
C THR A 111 9.02 56.50 -29.91
N PRO A 112 10.33 56.58 -29.59
CA PRO A 112 11.17 55.41 -29.52
C PRO A 112 10.53 54.37 -28.59
N ALA A 113 10.34 53.15 -29.10
CA ALA A 113 9.87 52.05 -28.27
C ALA A 113 10.80 51.93 -27.05
N PRO A 114 10.27 51.79 -25.82
CA PRO A 114 11.10 51.75 -24.62
C PRO A 114 12.14 50.64 -24.76
N SER A 115 13.42 51.00 -24.61
CA SER A 115 14.53 50.07 -24.80
C SER A 115 14.29 48.81 -23.95
N PRO A 116 14.42 47.60 -24.52
CA PRO A 116 14.13 46.37 -23.79
C PRO A 116 14.97 46.30 -22.52
N ALA A 117 14.29 46.09 -21.38
CA ALA A 117 14.95 46.07 -20.09
C ALA A 117 16.06 44.99 -20.07
N PRO A 118 17.25 45.28 -19.52
CA PRO A 118 18.36 44.34 -19.54
C PRO A 118 17.99 43.05 -18.81
N THR A 119 18.31 41.92 -19.42
CA THR A 119 18.05 40.58 -18.88
C THR A 119 19.30 39.97 -18.26
N TYR A 120 19.11 39.21 -17.19
CA TYR A 120 20.18 38.60 -16.41
C TYR A 120 19.88 37.13 -16.13
N SER A 121 20.91 36.29 -16.09
CA SER A 121 20.76 34.86 -15.80
C SER A 121 20.48 34.63 -14.32
N VAL A 122 19.54 33.74 -14.02
CA VAL A 122 19.26 33.23 -12.67
C VAL A 122 19.87 31.85 -12.52
N GLY A 123 20.56 31.58 -11.42
CA GLY A 123 21.30 30.35 -11.18
C GLY A 123 21.95 30.28 -9.81
N GLY A 124 22.85 29.32 -9.63
CA GLY A 124 23.34 28.95 -8.31
C GLY A 124 24.34 27.80 -8.29
N THR A 125 24.36 27.06 -7.19
CA THR A 125 25.13 25.83 -6.97
C THR A 125 24.26 24.68 -6.43
N VAL A 126 24.64 23.44 -6.78
CA VAL A 126 24.15 22.21 -6.14
C VAL A 126 25.31 21.53 -5.41
N ALA A 127 25.07 21.12 -4.16
CA ALA A 127 26.01 20.37 -3.32
C ALA A 127 25.31 19.16 -2.67
N GLY A 128 26.07 18.11 -2.32
CA GLY A 128 25.56 16.89 -1.68
C GLY A 128 24.73 15.95 -2.56
N LEU A 129 24.58 16.25 -3.86
CA LEU A 129 23.93 15.36 -4.83
C LEU A 129 24.75 14.07 -4.99
N GLY A 130 24.10 12.91 -4.81
CA GLY A 130 24.75 11.61 -4.89
C GLY A 130 25.22 11.23 -6.29
N THR A 131 26.30 10.46 -6.37
CA THR A 131 26.89 10.02 -7.64
C THR A 131 25.89 9.28 -8.53
N GLY A 132 25.69 9.76 -9.76
CA GLY A 132 24.75 9.18 -10.72
C GLY A 132 23.28 9.58 -10.52
N LEU A 133 22.96 10.37 -9.48
CA LEU A 133 21.63 10.95 -9.29
C LEU A 133 21.49 12.28 -10.06
N SER A 134 20.25 12.75 -10.22
CA SER A 134 19.98 14.09 -10.75
C SER A 134 18.80 14.76 -10.06
N VAL A 135 18.82 16.09 -10.02
CA VAL A 135 17.75 16.94 -9.49
C VAL A 135 17.24 17.86 -10.59
N LYS A 136 15.93 17.98 -10.73
CA LYS A 136 15.30 18.96 -11.64
C LYS A 136 14.82 20.16 -10.83
N LEU A 137 15.41 21.31 -11.10
CA LEU A 137 15.03 22.60 -10.51
C LEU A 137 14.08 23.33 -11.47
N LEU A 138 13.15 24.11 -10.91
CA LEU A 138 12.17 24.92 -11.63
C LEU A 138 12.22 26.36 -11.14
N ASN A 139 12.34 27.33 -12.04
CA ASN A 139 12.17 28.75 -11.78
C ASN A 139 10.77 29.19 -12.21
N ASN A 140 10.07 29.92 -11.33
CA ASN A 140 8.69 30.40 -11.53
C ASN A 140 7.71 29.27 -11.98
N GLY A 141 7.96 28.03 -11.56
CA GLY A 141 7.15 26.85 -11.86
C GLY A 141 7.32 26.25 -13.27
N GLY A 142 7.86 26.98 -14.24
CA GLY A 142 7.93 26.54 -15.65
C GLY A 142 9.34 26.40 -16.25
N ASP A 143 10.29 27.26 -15.86
CA ASP A 143 11.61 27.34 -16.48
C ASP A 143 12.57 26.34 -15.81
N ALA A 144 12.95 25.27 -16.52
CA ALA A 144 13.46 24.05 -15.91
C ALA A 144 14.93 23.73 -16.26
N VAL A 145 15.70 23.29 -15.27
CA VAL A 145 17.06 22.76 -15.45
C VAL A 145 17.24 21.44 -14.69
N THR A 146 17.89 20.46 -15.33
CA THR A 146 18.30 19.21 -14.67
C THR A 146 19.78 19.26 -14.37
N VAL A 147 20.16 18.98 -13.13
CA VAL A 147 21.55 18.97 -12.65
C VAL A 147 21.91 17.54 -12.23
N SER A 148 23.00 17.00 -12.78
CA SER A 148 23.45 15.60 -12.61
C SER A 148 24.80 15.45 -11.90
N ALA A 149 25.37 16.55 -11.41
CA ALA A 149 26.60 16.57 -10.64
C ALA A 149 26.61 17.79 -9.68
N ASN A 150 27.44 17.73 -8.64
CA ASN A 150 27.68 18.89 -7.78
C ASN A 150 28.46 19.97 -8.53
N GLY A 151 28.07 21.23 -8.40
CA GLY A 151 28.63 22.35 -9.16
C GLY A 151 27.62 23.45 -9.45
N ASN A 152 27.96 24.36 -10.37
CA ASN A 152 27.10 25.48 -10.75
C ASN A 152 25.97 25.07 -11.70
N PHE A 153 24.83 25.74 -11.59
CA PHE A 153 23.72 25.65 -12.54
C PHE A 153 23.18 27.04 -12.92
N LYS A 154 22.46 27.10 -14.04
CA LYS A 154 21.65 28.26 -14.46
C LYS A 154 20.33 27.76 -15.00
N PHE A 155 19.26 28.52 -14.79
CA PHE A 155 18.00 28.29 -15.49
C PHE A 155 18.10 28.75 -16.95
N PRO A 156 17.38 28.12 -17.90
CA PRO A 156 17.46 28.48 -19.32
C PRO A 156 17.04 29.92 -19.63
N THR A 157 16.04 30.45 -18.92
CA THR A 157 15.45 31.76 -19.25
C THR A 157 16.06 32.88 -18.42
N ALA A 158 16.77 33.80 -19.08
CA ALA A 158 17.20 35.05 -18.46
C ALA A 158 16.01 35.96 -18.20
N LEU A 159 15.94 36.57 -17.01
CA LEU A 159 14.83 37.42 -16.60
C LEU A 159 15.24 38.90 -16.66
N ALA A 160 14.28 39.78 -16.98
CA ALA A 160 14.50 41.22 -17.01
C ALA A 160 14.76 41.81 -15.61
N SER A 161 15.50 42.92 -15.54
CA SER A 161 15.60 43.75 -14.35
C SER A 161 14.21 44.10 -13.80
N GLY A 162 14.01 43.92 -12.49
CA GLY A 162 12.73 44.08 -11.80
C GLY A 162 11.81 42.84 -11.83
N ALA A 163 12.12 41.80 -12.62
CA ALA A 163 11.34 40.56 -12.62
C ALA A 163 11.64 39.70 -11.37
N LYS A 164 10.62 38.97 -10.89
CA LYS A 164 10.76 38.04 -9.76
C LYS A 164 11.24 36.67 -10.22
N TYR A 165 12.02 36.00 -9.38
CA TYR A 165 12.39 34.59 -9.52
C TYR A 165 11.92 33.78 -8.31
N ALA A 166 11.62 32.50 -8.53
CA ALA A 166 11.19 31.55 -7.51
C ALA A 166 11.68 30.14 -7.89
N ALA A 167 12.86 29.79 -7.41
CA ALA A 167 13.49 28.49 -7.57
C ALA A 167 12.89 27.46 -6.61
N THR A 168 12.41 26.35 -7.15
CA THR A 168 11.83 25.22 -6.42
C THR A 168 12.42 23.90 -6.94
N VAL A 169 12.43 22.87 -6.10
CA VAL A 169 12.76 21.50 -6.56
C VAL A 169 11.52 20.88 -7.18
N GLY A 170 11.59 20.55 -8.46
CA GLY A 170 10.62 19.70 -9.14
C GLY A 170 10.91 18.23 -8.84
N THR A 171 11.51 17.53 -9.81
CA THR A 171 11.93 16.13 -9.64
C THR A 171 13.11 16.04 -8.66
N ARG A 172 12.91 15.31 -7.56
CA ARG A 172 13.97 15.02 -6.58
C ARG A 172 14.89 13.88 -7.07
N PRO A 173 16.16 13.84 -6.62
CA PRO A 173 17.01 12.67 -6.80
C PRO A 173 16.49 11.49 -5.97
N SER A 174 16.59 10.27 -6.50
CA SER A 174 16.13 9.06 -5.78
C SER A 174 16.92 8.87 -4.48
N GLY A 175 16.22 8.55 -3.38
CA GLY A 175 16.84 8.40 -2.06
C GLY A 175 17.41 9.70 -1.46
N GLN A 176 17.16 10.86 -2.06
CA GLN A 176 17.69 12.15 -1.60
C GLN A 176 16.64 13.27 -1.56
N GLN A 177 16.83 14.18 -0.62
CA GLN A 177 16.08 15.44 -0.51
C GLN A 177 17.02 16.59 -0.84
N CYS A 178 16.48 17.67 -1.41
CA CYS A 178 17.27 18.88 -1.68
C CYS A 178 16.50 20.09 -1.17
N THR A 179 17.14 20.91 -0.33
CA THR A 179 16.63 22.20 0.13
C THR A 179 17.23 23.32 -0.71
N ILE A 180 16.57 24.49 -0.75
CA ILE A 180 17.04 25.65 -1.52
C ILE A 180 17.09 26.90 -0.63
N ALA A 181 18.29 27.42 -0.38
CA ALA A 181 18.49 28.73 0.20
C ALA A 181 18.57 29.82 -0.90
N ASN A 182 18.16 31.05 -0.57
CA ASN A 182 17.93 32.14 -1.52
C ASN A 182 16.96 31.72 -2.66
N SER A 183 15.92 30.96 -2.33
CA SER A 183 14.98 30.35 -3.28
C SER A 183 14.11 31.36 -4.04
N SER A 184 13.99 32.61 -3.60
CA SER A 184 13.20 33.62 -4.32
C SER A 184 13.75 35.03 -4.10
N GLY A 185 13.38 35.94 -5.02
CA GLY A 185 13.77 37.34 -4.96
C GLY A 185 13.41 38.09 -6.24
N THR A 186 14.05 39.23 -6.44
CA THR A 186 13.90 40.08 -7.63
C THR A 186 15.25 40.24 -8.32
N VAL A 187 15.27 40.18 -9.65
CA VAL A 187 16.48 40.43 -10.45
C VAL A 187 16.80 41.92 -10.46
N GLY A 188 18.03 42.26 -10.06
CA GLY A 188 18.54 43.64 -10.06
C GLY A 188 19.26 44.00 -11.36
N SER A 189 20.37 44.72 -11.23
CA SER A 189 21.26 45.11 -12.33
C SER A 189 22.38 44.10 -12.63
N ALA A 190 22.27 42.86 -12.13
CA ALA A 190 23.28 41.81 -12.25
C ALA A 190 22.66 40.40 -12.24
N ASN A 191 23.47 39.41 -12.63
CA ASN A 191 23.10 37.99 -12.58
C ASN A 191 22.84 37.52 -11.14
N VAL A 192 21.77 36.74 -10.94
CA VAL A 192 21.50 36.04 -9.68
C VAL A 192 22.26 34.72 -9.71
N SER A 193 23.23 34.55 -8.84
CA SER A 193 24.09 33.34 -8.76
C SER A 193 24.26 32.77 -7.35
N ASN A 194 23.45 33.24 -6.39
CA ASN A 194 23.55 32.91 -4.97
C ASN A 194 22.50 31.87 -4.50
N ILE A 195 21.73 31.27 -5.42
CA ILE A 195 20.80 30.19 -5.08
C ILE A 195 21.63 28.97 -4.67
N ALA A 196 21.46 28.47 -3.45
CA ALA A 196 22.24 27.35 -2.94
C ALA A 196 21.32 26.15 -2.71
N VAL A 197 21.56 25.07 -3.44
CA VAL A 197 20.80 23.82 -3.35
C VAL A 197 21.64 22.79 -2.61
N THR A 198 21.17 22.35 -1.45
CA THR A 198 21.85 21.35 -0.63
C THR A 198 21.05 20.06 -0.64
N CYS A 199 21.61 19.01 -1.21
CA CYS A 199 21.03 17.67 -1.22
C CYS A 199 21.62 16.79 -0.10
N SER A 200 20.79 15.95 0.51
CA SER A 200 21.17 14.95 1.51
C SER A 200 20.48 13.62 1.23
N ALA A 201 20.95 12.53 1.83
CA ALA A 201 20.14 11.32 1.93
C ALA A 201 18.78 11.64 2.57
N ARG A 202 17.74 10.93 2.14
CA ARG A 202 16.44 10.91 2.82
C ARG A 202 16.46 9.88 3.94
N PRO A 203 15.82 10.14 5.08
CA PRO A 203 15.38 9.05 5.92
C PRO A 203 14.39 8.19 5.12
N LEU A 204 14.61 6.88 5.12
CA LEU A 204 13.54 5.93 4.86
C LEU A 204 12.85 5.67 6.19
N PHE A 205 11.53 5.58 6.17
CA PHE A 205 10.74 5.25 7.37
C PHE A 205 10.10 3.87 7.23
N ALA A 206 9.73 3.27 8.35
CA ALA A 206 8.89 2.08 8.36
C ALA A 206 7.92 2.07 9.53
N TYR A 207 6.86 1.27 9.40
CA TYR A 207 5.75 1.22 10.34
C TYR A 207 5.32 -0.22 10.61
N ALA A 208 5.15 -0.58 11.88
CA ALA A 208 4.72 -1.92 12.33
C ALA A 208 3.36 -1.85 13.03
N ALA A 209 2.41 -2.71 12.63
CA ALA A 209 1.09 -2.83 13.26
C ALA A 209 1.13 -3.82 14.43
N ASN A 210 0.89 -3.34 15.66
CA ASN A 210 1.00 -4.10 16.91
C ASN A 210 -0.40 -4.55 17.37
N SER A 211 -0.81 -5.79 17.08
CA SER A 211 -2.24 -6.14 17.17
C SER A 211 -2.78 -6.28 18.59
N ASN A 212 -1.94 -6.55 19.58
CA ASN A 212 -2.39 -6.66 20.97
C ASN A 212 -2.34 -5.33 21.74
N ASP A 213 -1.48 -4.39 21.31
CA ASP A 213 -1.39 -3.05 21.91
C ASP A 213 -2.41 -2.07 21.32
N ASN A 214 -2.94 -2.37 20.12
CA ASN A 214 -3.76 -1.45 19.33
C ASN A 214 -2.97 -0.17 18.94
N THR A 215 -1.70 -0.35 18.55
CA THR A 215 -0.79 0.73 18.17
C THR A 215 -0.05 0.47 16.86
N VAL A 216 0.54 1.53 16.30
CA VAL A 216 1.55 1.44 15.24
C VAL A 216 2.89 2.00 15.73
N SER A 217 3.94 1.20 15.68
CA SER A 217 5.32 1.64 15.93
C SER A 217 5.93 2.25 14.66
N ALA A 218 6.73 3.31 14.82
CA ALA A 218 7.41 4.01 13.73
C ALA A 218 8.94 3.87 13.84
N TYR A 219 9.62 3.78 12.70
CA TYR A 219 11.07 3.57 12.61
C TYR A 219 11.71 4.47 11.55
N THR A 220 12.92 4.96 11.79
CA THR A 220 13.87 5.24 10.70
C THR A 220 14.56 3.96 10.26
N LEU A 221 14.93 3.86 8.99
CA LEU A 221 15.77 2.80 8.45
C LEU A 221 17.11 3.39 8.01
N ASP A 222 18.22 2.79 8.42
CA ASP A 222 19.53 3.16 7.87
C ASP A 222 19.59 2.85 6.36
N PRO A 223 20.00 3.80 5.49
CA PRO A 223 19.92 3.65 4.04
C PRO A 223 20.94 2.68 3.43
N THR A 224 21.91 2.18 4.21
CA THR A 224 22.99 1.27 3.74
C THR A 224 22.74 -0.18 4.16
N THR A 225 22.25 -0.36 5.39
CA THR A 225 22.10 -1.64 6.09
C THR A 225 20.63 -2.05 6.25
N GLY A 226 19.69 -1.10 6.12
CA GLY A 226 18.29 -1.31 6.44
C GLY A 226 17.99 -1.46 7.93
N ALA A 227 18.94 -1.15 8.83
CA ALA A 227 18.73 -1.32 10.26
C ALA A 227 17.59 -0.41 10.77
N PRO A 228 16.51 -0.96 11.36
CA PRO A 228 15.42 -0.17 11.91
C PRO A 228 15.78 0.43 13.27
N THR A 229 15.49 1.72 13.45
CA THR A 229 15.64 2.46 14.71
C THR A 229 14.30 3.08 15.09
N LEU A 230 13.76 2.74 16.26
CA LEU A 230 12.46 3.23 16.72
C LEU A 230 12.46 4.76 16.87
N ILE A 231 11.39 5.43 16.42
CA ILE A 231 11.18 6.88 16.55
C ILE A 231 9.85 7.20 17.24
N GLY A 232 9.88 8.20 18.11
CA GLY A 232 8.70 8.65 18.88
C GLY A 232 8.17 7.57 19.83
N THR A 233 6.87 7.65 20.12
CA THR A 233 6.09 6.63 20.84
C THR A 233 5.12 5.96 19.87
N PRO A 234 4.82 4.65 19.99
CA PRO A 234 3.79 4.00 19.19
C PRO A 234 2.44 4.74 19.28
N ILE A 235 1.84 5.04 18.14
CA ILE A 235 0.57 5.80 18.07
C ILE A 235 -0.62 4.85 18.24
N PRO A 236 -1.63 5.16 19.07
CA PRO A 236 -2.85 4.36 19.16
C PRO A 236 -3.66 4.43 17.86
N VAL A 237 -4.25 3.29 17.49
CA VAL A 237 -5.17 3.10 16.36
C VAL A 237 -6.42 2.35 16.85
N GLY A 238 -7.26 1.82 15.95
CA GLY A 238 -8.38 0.97 16.36
C GLY A 238 -7.93 -0.41 16.85
N HIS A 239 -8.88 -1.20 17.36
CA HIS A 239 -8.58 -2.46 18.03
C HIS A 239 -8.17 -3.58 17.06
N GLY A 240 -7.12 -4.31 17.42
CA GLY A 240 -6.58 -5.41 16.63
C GLY A 240 -6.09 -4.98 15.24
N PRO A 241 -5.10 -4.07 15.11
CA PRO A 241 -4.57 -3.69 13.80
C PRO A 241 -3.91 -4.90 13.11
N LEU A 242 -4.58 -5.46 12.11
CA LEU A 242 -4.20 -6.74 11.48
C LEU A 242 -3.26 -6.58 10.29
N SER A 243 -3.35 -5.45 9.58
CA SER A 243 -2.61 -5.17 8.34
C SER A 243 -2.45 -3.67 8.15
N LEU A 244 -1.37 -3.23 7.53
CA LEU A 244 -1.20 -1.83 7.13
C LEU A 244 -0.57 -1.69 5.74
N ILE A 245 -0.81 -0.56 5.08
CA ILE A 245 -0.18 -0.21 3.80
C ILE A 245 0.06 1.30 3.72
N ALA A 246 1.25 1.70 3.32
CA ALA A 246 1.61 3.11 3.14
C ALA A 246 1.40 3.56 1.68
N ASP A 247 0.97 4.80 1.49
CA ASP A 247 0.86 5.50 0.21
C ASP A 247 2.18 5.50 -0.59
N LYS A 248 2.09 5.42 -1.92
CA LYS A 248 3.25 5.52 -2.84
C LYS A 248 3.96 6.88 -2.77
N ALA A 249 3.25 7.96 -2.49
CA ALA A 249 3.87 9.26 -2.22
C ALA A 249 4.24 9.43 -0.74
N GLY A 250 4.25 8.35 0.06
CA GLY A 250 4.76 8.35 1.43
C GLY A 250 4.10 9.33 2.39
N LYS A 251 2.90 9.83 2.09
CA LYS A 251 2.19 10.80 2.94
C LYS A 251 1.31 10.17 4.01
N PHE A 252 0.85 8.94 3.78
CA PHE A 252 -0.19 8.31 4.59
C PHE A 252 0.08 6.82 4.83
N VAL A 253 -0.36 6.31 5.98
CA VAL A 253 -0.49 4.88 6.28
C VAL A 253 -1.97 4.58 6.51
N TYR A 254 -2.46 3.49 5.92
CA TYR A 254 -3.79 2.95 6.16
C TYR A 254 -3.66 1.68 6.99
N VAL A 255 -4.37 1.61 8.11
CA VAL A 255 -4.25 0.54 9.11
C VAL A 255 -5.62 -0.14 9.28
N VAL A 256 -5.66 -1.46 9.17
CA VAL A 256 -6.90 -2.25 9.24
C VAL A 256 -7.18 -2.66 10.68
N ASP A 257 -8.19 -2.05 11.29
CA ASP A 257 -8.57 -2.27 12.68
C ASP A 257 -9.60 -3.42 12.75
N GLY A 258 -9.08 -4.65 12.85
CA GLY A 258 -9.85 -5.88 12.61
C GLY A 258 -10.99 -6.14 13.59
N ASN A 259 -10.93 -5.58 14.80
CA ASN A 259 -11.99 -5.73 15.81
C ASN A 259 -13.01 -4.57 15.80
N ASP A 260 -12.64 -3.40 15.27
CA ASP A 260 -13.52 -2.22 15.21
C ASP A 260 -14.31 -2.13 13.89
N ASN A 261 -13.94 -2.91 12.87
CA ASN A 261 -14.50 -2.85 11.51
C ASN A 261 -14.20 -1.51 10.83
N SER A 262 -12.96 -1.05 10.93
CA SER A 262 -12.52 0.23 10.34
C SER A 262 -11.14 0.17 9.70
N VAL A 263 -10.84 1.21 8.93
CA VAL A 263 -9.48 1.56 8.51
C VAL A 263 -9.11 2.93 9.07
N THR A 264 -8.21 2.94 10.05
CA THR A 264 -7.57 4.16 10.56
C THR A 264 -6.61 4.71 9.51
N THR A 265 -6.72 6.00 9.21
CA THR A 265 -5.79 6.71 8.32
C THR A 265 -4.83 7.55 9.15
N LEU A 266 -3.54 7.39 8.92
CA LEU A 266 -2.47 8.14 9.59
C LEU A 266 -1.72 8.99 8.57
N ALA A 267 -1.46 10.26 8.88
CA ALA A 267 -0.55 11.12 8.13
C ALA A 267 0.88 10.99 8.66
N ILE A 268 1.84 11.00 7.73
CA ILE A 268 3.28 10.91 7.97
C ILE A 268 3.87 12.32 7.93
N ASP A 269 4.58 12.71 8.98
CA ASP A 269 5.47 13.87 8.93
C ASP A 269 6.70 13.56 8.06
N PRO A 270 6.98 14.35 6.99
CA PRO A 270 7.99 14.00 6.00
C PRO A 270 9.44 14.24 6.45
N GLU A 271 9.67 14.97 7.56
CA GLU A 271 11.02 15.25 8.07
C GLU A 271 11.42 14.28 9.18
N THR A 272 10.46 13.92 10.04
CA THR A 272 10.67 13.11 11.25
C THR A 272 10.16 11.67 11.14
N GLY A 273 9.21 11.39 10.23
CA GLY A 273 8.55 10.08 10.10
C GLY A 273 7.51 9.79 11.18
N LEU A 274 7.19 10.77 12.03
CA LEU A 274 6.18 10.61 13.06
C LEU A 274 4.78 10.57 12.45
N LEU A 275 3.90 9.81 13.10
CA LEU A 275 2.53 9.59 12.66
C LEU A 275 1.55 10.51 13.41
N THR A 276 0.47 10.88 12.74
CA THR A 276 -0.70 11.56 13.34
C THR A 276 -2.00 11.00 12.73
N VAL A 277 -3.09 10.92 13.50
CA VAL A 277 -4.38 10.43 12.96
C VAL A 277 -4.98 11.49 12.02
N SER A 278 -5.39 11.08 10.81
CA SER A 278 -5.96 11.96 9.79
C SER A 278 -7.43 11.62 9.52
N GLY A 279 -8.33 12.43 10.06
CA GLY A 279 -9.78 12.24 9.98
C GLY A 279 -10.31 11.15 10.92
N ALA A 280 -11.56 10.73 10.70
CA ALA A 280 -12.14 9.59 11.40
C ALA A 280 -11.81 8.27 10.69
N PRO A 281 -11.70 7.13 11.42
CA PRO A 281 -11.56 5.81 10.80
C PRO A 281 -12.70 5.52 9.82
N ALA A 282 -12.38 4.98 8.65
CA ALA A 282 -13.38 4.66 7.63
C ALA A 282 -13.98 3.28 7.86
N ALA A 283 -15.31 3.18 7.94
CA ALA A 283 -16.00 1.91 8.20
C ALA A 283 -15.84 0.89 7.05
N THR A 284 -15.65 -0.37 7.41
CA THR A 284 -15.59 -1.53 6.51
C THR A 284 -16.81 -2.44 6.67
N GLY A 285 -16.84 -3.56 5.94
CA GLY A 285 -17.59 -4.75 6.36
C GLY A 285 -16.98 -5.42 7.60
N ALA A 286 -17.58 -6.51 8.06
CA ALA A 286 -17.24 -7.16 9.33
C ALA A 286 -15.85 -7.85 9.30
N GLN A 287 -15.09 -7.66 10.37
CA GLN A 287 -13.75 -8.21 10.62
C GLN A 287 -12.79 -8.05 9.42
N PRO A 288 -12.36 -6.81 9.10
CA PRO A 288 -11.44 -6.59 8.00
C PRO A 288 -10.06 -7.19 8.33
N PHE A 289 -9.44 -7.92 7.39
CA PHE A 289 -8.21 -8.68 7.63
C PHE A 289 -6.97 -8.07 6.96
N ASN A 290 -7.10 -7.65 5.70
CA ASN A 290 -6.00 -7.12 4.90
C ASN A 290 -6.47 -5.98 4.01
N ILE A 291 -5.54 -5.08 3.66
CA ILE A 291 -5.76 -3.94 2.77
C ILE A 291 -4.76 -3.95 1.62
N ALA A 292 -5.24 -3.62 0.42
CA ALA A 292 -4.41 -3.32 -0.73
C ALA A 292 -4.83 -1.98 -1.37
N ARG A 293 -3.87 -1.27 -1.96
CA ARG A 293 -4.14 -0.04 -2.72
C ARG A 293 -3.70 -0.16 -4.17
N THR A 294 -4.35 0.63 -5.02
CA THR A 294 -3.94 0.83 -6.41
C THR A 294 -2.52 1.45 -6.49
N PRO A 295 -1.75 1.17 -7.56
CA PRO A 295 -0.40 1.72 -7.75
C PRO A 295 -0.32 3.25 -7.90
N ALA A 296 -1.46 3.92 -8.09
CA ALA A 296 -1.60 5.37 -8.17
C ALA A 296 -2.09 6.02 -6.85
N SER A 297 -2.39 5.22 -5.81
CA SER A 297 -3.00 5.67 -4.55
C SER A 297 -4.33 6.44 -4.75
N THR A 298 -5.15 6.06 -5.73
CA THR A 298 -6.49 6.65 -5.96
C THR A 298 -7.59 5.85 -5.28
N PHE A 299 -7.44 4.52 -5.20
CA PHE A 299 -8.36 3.60 -4.53
C PHE A 299 -7.64 2.60 -3.64
N ALA A 300 -8.31 2.16 -2.57
CA ALA A 300 -7.90 1.08 -1.67
C ALA A 300 -9.08 0.14 -1.38
N TYR A 301 -8.77 -1.09 -0.98
CA TYR A 301 -9.77 -2.14 -0.74
C TYR A 301 -9.38 -3.02 0.46
N THR A 302 -10.36 -3.39 1.29
CA THR A 302 -10.17 -4.37 2.37
C THR A 302 -10.86 -5.70 2.08
N THR A 303 -10.28 -6.80 2.55
CA THR A 303 -10.99 -8.08 2.73
C THR A 303 -11.73 -8.09 4.06
N ASN A 304 -13.02 -8.44 4.06
CA ASN A 304 -13.87 -8.46 5.25
C ASN A 304 -14.21 -9.93 5.58
N PHE A 305 -13.46 -10.51 6.52
CA PHE A 305 -13.53 -11.95 6.83
C PHE A 305 -14.90 -12.35 7.39
N GLY A 306 -15.50 -11.51 8.23
CA GLY A 306 -16.69 -11.82 9.01
C GLY A 306 -18.01 -11.76 8.23
N ASP A 307 -18.07 -11.04 7.11
CA ASP A 307 -19.27 -10.93 6.26
C ASP A 307 -19.10 -11.42 4.82
N ASN A 308 -17.90 -11.88 4.44
CA ASN A 308 -17.57 -12.43 3.11
C ASN A 308 -17.58 -11.37 1.98
N THR A 309 -17.29 -10.10 2.29
CA THR A 309 -17.24 -9.00 1.33
C THR A 309 -15.85 -8.38 1.18
N LEU A 310 -15.70 -7.51 0.18
CA LEU A 310 -14.63 -6.53 0.07
C LEU A 310 -15.21 -5.13 0.30
N SER A 311 -14.55 -4.27 1.07
CA SER A 311 -14.85 -2.84 1.10
C SER A 311 -14.02 -2.12 0.06
N GLY A 312 -14.62 -1.24 -0.74
CA GLY A 312 -13.89 -0.34 -1.63
C GLY A 312 -13.85 1.09 -1.09
N PHE A 313 -12.73 1.78 -1.29
CA PHE A 313 -12.53 3.18 -0.92
C PHE A 313 -11.85 3.98 -2.02
N SER A 314 -12.29 5.23 -2.18
CA SER A 314 -11.52 6.28 -2.85
C SER A 314 -10.65 7.04 -1.83
N ILE A 315 -9.45 7.44 -2.24
CA ILE A 315 -8.44 8.09 -1.41
C ILE A 315 -8.43 9.59 -1.68
N ASN A 316 -8.53 10.42 -0.64
CA ASN A 316 -8.29 11.86 -0.77
C ASN A 316 -6.77 12.14 -0.90
N ALA A 317 -6.32 12.62 -2.06
CA ALA A 317 -4.88 12.86 -2.33
C ALA A 317 -4.21 13.96 -1.47
N THR A 318 -5.00 14.75 -0.73
CA THR A 318 -4.53 15.83 0.15
C THR A 318 -4.53 15.43 1.62
N THR A 319 -5.50 14.63 2.07
CA THR A 319 -5.68 14.26 3.50
C THR A 319 -5.55 12.77 3.80
N GLY A 320 -5.42 11.92 2.78
CA GLY A 320 -5.43 10.46 2.87
C GLY A 320 -6.82 9.87 3.06
N VAL A 321 -7.71 10.58 3.77
CA VAL A 321 -9.04 10.12 4.23
C VAL A 321 -9.77 9.29 3.18
N LEU A 322 -10.12 8.07 3.58
CA LEU A 322 -10.82 7.09 2.76
C LEU A 322 -12.33 7.39 2.73
N THR A 323 -12.90 7.47 1.53
CA THR A 323 -14.35 7.57 1.32
C THR A 323 -14.86 6.28 0.67
N SER A 324 -15.84 5.61 1.28
CA SER A 324 -16.37 4.35 0.75
C SER A 324 -17.00 4.52 -0.63
N ILE A 325 -16.74 3.55 -1.51
CA ILE A 325 -17.38 3.40 -2.82
C ILE A 325 -18.25 2.12 -2.88
N GLY A 326 -18.65 1.60 -1.72
CA GLY A 326 -19.48 0.40 -1.58
C GLY A 326 -18.72 -0.88 -1.28
N THR A 327 -19.43 -2.01 -1.30
CA THR A 327 -18.90 -3.35 -1.08
C THR A 327 -19.25 -4.31 -2.23
N VAL A 328 -18.50 -5.40 -2.35
CA VAL A 328 -18.80 -6.52 -3.28
C VAL A 328 -18.57 -7.86 -2.56
N ALA A 329 -19.28 -8.92 -2.94
CA ALA A 329 -19.03 -10.25 -2.40
C ALA A 329 -17.63 -10.76 -2.79
N ALA A 330 -16.84 -11.20 -1.81
CA ALA A 330 -15.44 -11.61 -1.98
C ALA A 330 -15.28 -13.10 -2.34
N GLY A 331 -16.27 -13.91 -1.94
CA GLY A 331 -16.12 -15.34 -1.68
C GLY A 331 -16.06 -15.61 -0.17
N THR A 332 -16.15 -16.88 0.22
CA THR A 332 -16.35 -17.26 1.63
C THR A 332 -15.05 -17.25 2.44
N ASN A 333 -15.03 -16.55 3.59
CA ASN A 333 -13.87 -16.33 4.45
C ASN A 333 -12.66 -15.73 3.69
N PRO A 334 -12.75 -14.48 3.18
CA PRO A 334 -11.66 -13.82 2.46
C PRO A 334 -10.52 -13.44 3.40
N TYR A 335 -9.29 -13.81 3.06
CA TYR A 335 -8.09 -13.46 3.83
C TYR A 335 -7.32 -12.28 3.22
N THR A 336 -6.54 -12.50 2.17
CA THR A 336 -5.68 -11.45 1.58
C THR A 336 -6.14 -11.03 0.19
N ILE A 337 -5.83 -9.78 -0.14
CA ILE A 337 -6.08 -9.16 -1.44
C ILE A 337 -4.77 -8.60 -2.01
N ALA A 338 -4.45 -8.97 -3.25
CA ALA A 338 -3.31 -8.44 -4.00
C ALA A 338 -3.80 -7.71 -5.25
N ILE A 339 -3.12 -6.63 -5.64
CA ILE A 339 -3.47 -5.81 -6.82
C ILE A 339 -2.29 -5.78 -7.79
N ASN A 340 -2.55 -5.95 -9.08
CA ASN A 340 -1.48 -5.97 -10.08
C ASN A 340 -0.81 -4.59 -10.24
N LYS A 341 0.42 -4.59 -10.77
CA LYS A 341 1.24 -3.37 -10.99
C LYS A 341 0.61 -2.33 -11.92
N ALA A 342 -0.42 -2.70 -12.68
CA ALA A 342 -1.22 -1.81 -13.52
C ALA A 342 -2.43 -1.17 -12.80
N GLY A 343 -2.86 -1.71 -11.65
CA GLY A 343 -4.07 -1.26 -10.95
C GLY A 343 -5.38 -1.66 -11.64
N THR A 344 -5.36 -2.68 -12.49
CA THR A 344 -6.52 -3.14 -13.29
C THR A 344 -7.19 -4.40 -12.76
N PHE A 345 -6.49 -5.21 -11.96
CA PHE A 345 -7.01 -6.45 -11.40
C PHE A 345 -6.62 -6.62 -9.92
N ALA A 346 -7.59 -7.03 -9.12
CA ALA A 346 -7.43 -7.50 -7.75
C ALA A 346 -7.65 -9.02 -7.68
N TYR A 347 -6.92 -9.68 -6.78
CA TYR A 347 -6.91 -11.14 -6.57
C TYR A 347 -7.12 -11.40 -5.09
N VAL A 348 -8.09 -12.25 -4.75
CA VAL A 348 -8.49 -12.51 -3.36
C VAL A 348 -8.48 -14.02 -3.10
N VAL A 349 -8.01 -14.44 -1.94
CA VAL A 349 -8.09 -15.84 -1.49
C VAL A 349 -9.13 -16.03 -0.38
N ASN A 350 -9.91 -17.10 -0.52
CA ASN A 350 -11.11 -17.41 0.24
C ASN A 350 -10.98 -18.81 0.84
N ALA A 351 -10.99 -18.93 2.17
CA ALA A 351 -10.76 -20.21 2.83
C ALA A 351 -11.98 -21.14 2.93
N ALA A 352 -13.16 -20.68 2.51
CA ALA A 352 -14.43 -21.38 2.63
C ALA A 352 -14.81 -21.73 4.08
N ASN A 353 -15.97 -22.38 4.24
CA ASN A 353 -16.50 -22.82 5.54
C ASN A 353 -16.90 -24.30 5.46
N GLY A 354 -16.53 -25.10 6.46
CA GLY A 354 -16.93 -26.49 6.61
C GLY A 354 -16.51 -27.38 5.43
N THR A 355 -17.47 -27.72 4.57
CA THR A 355 -17.29 -28.58 3.38
C THR A 355 -17.23 -27.81 2.06
N GLY A 356 -17.24 -26.47 2.09
CA GLY A 356 -17.07 -25.63 0.90
C GLY A 356 -15.64 -25.70 0.34
N THR A 357 -15.48 -25.47 -0.96
CA THR A 357 -14.18 -25.50 -1.64
C THR A 357 -13.44 -24.16 -1.48
N PRO A 358 -12.22 -24.14 -0.89
CA PRO A 358 -11.35 -22.96 -0.86
C PRO A 358 -11.01 -22.48 -2.28
N SER A 359 -10.89 -21.17 -2.49
CA SER A 359 -10.72 -20.62 -3.84
C SER A 359 -10.01 -19.27 -3.92
N ALA A 360 -9.42 -18.99 -5.08
CA ALA A 360 -8.97 -17.68 -5.49
C ALA A 360 -10.00 -17.05 -6.44
N MET A 361 -10.33 -15.78 -6.21
CA MET A 361 -11.24 -14.97 -7.04
C MET A 361 -10.51 -13.75 -7.62
N VAL A 362 -10.96 -13.32 -8.80
CA VAL A 362 -10.38 -12.18 -9.54
C VAL A 362 -11.46 -11.12 -9.73
N PHE A 363 -11.08 -9.86 -9.56
CA PHE A 363 -11.93 -8.70 -9.80
C PHE A 363 -11.21 -7.73 -10.75
N SER A 364 -11.89 -7.25 -11.79
CA SER A 364 -11.44 -6.07 -12.54
C SER A 364 -11.72 -4.81 -11.75
N ILE A 365 -10.83 -3.83 -11.86
CA ILE A 365 -10.91 -2.53 -11.19
C ILE A 365 -11.29 -1.48 -12.23
N ASN A 366 -12.40 -0.79 -12.03
CA ASN A 366 -12.72 0.39 -12.84
C ASN A 366 -11.75 1.54 -12.50
N GLY A 367 -10.88 1.91 -13.43
CA GLY A 367 -9.85 2.93 -13.20
C GLY A 367 -10.37 4.36 -12.92
N ALA A 368 -11.65 4.65 -13.16
CA ALA A 368 -12.26 5.96 -12.90
C ALA A 368 -13.11 6.00 -11.61
N THR A 369 -13.74 4.89 -11.21
CA THR A 369 -14.64 4.84 -10.04
C THR A 369 -14.16 3.95 -8.89
N GLY A 370 -13.16 3.09 -9.13
CA GLY A 370 -12.73 2.04 -8.20
C GLY A 370 -13.71 0.87 -8.07
N ALA A 371 -14.82 0.87 -8.81
CA ALA A 371 -15.78 -0.23 -8.75
C ALA A 371 -15.12 -1.57 -9.12
N LEU A 372 -15.31 -2.58 -8.26
CA LEU A 372 -14.85 -3.95 -8.49
C LEU A 372 -15.94 -4.77 -9.21
N THR A 373 -15.53 -5.57 -10.19
CA THR A 373 -16.41 -6.52 -10.88
C THR A 373 -15.71 -7.87 -10.97
N ALA A 374 -16.34 -8.95 -10.51
CA ALA A 374 -15.76 -10.30 -10.58
C ALA A 374 -15.53 -10.75 -12.03
N VAL A 375 -14.40 -11.42 -12.30
CA VAL A 375 -14.02 -11.87 -13.65
C VAL A 375 -13.65 -13.36 -13.65
N GLY A 376 -14.26 -14.12 -14.54
CA GLY A 376 -14.11 -15.57 -14.62
C GLY A 376 -14.85 -16.31 -13.50
N SER A 377 -14.55 -17.60 -13.35
CA SER A 377 -15.03 -18.41 -12.23
C SER A 377 -13.98 -18.43 -11.11
N PRO A 378 -14.39 -18.60 -9.83
CA PRO A 378 -13.45 -18.91 -8.75
C PRO A 378 -12.62 -20.15 -9.08
N VAL A 379 -11.31 -20.09 -8.83
CA VAL A 379 -10.38 -21.20 -9.09
C VAL A 379 -10.03 -21.86 -7.76
N ALA A 380 -10.13 -23.19 -7.67
CA ALA A 380 -9.86 -23.92 -6.43
C ALA A 380 -8.40 -23.74 -5.96
N THR A 381 -8.20 -23.60 -4.64
CA THR A 381 -6.90 -23.58 -3.97
C THR A 381 -6.68 -24.86 -3.16
N GLY A 382 -5.56 -24.96 -2.45
CA GLY A 382 -5.44 -25.89 -1.33
C GLY A 382 -6.23 -25.41 -0.10
N ASN A 383 -6.11 -26.15 1.01
CA ASN A 383 -6.82 -25.90 2.26
C ASN A 383 -6.20 -24.74 3.05
N ALA A 384 -7.07 -23.92 3.65
CA ALA A 384 -6.73 -22.69 4.36
C ALA A 384 -5.76 -21.76 3.57
N PRO A 385 -6.16 -21.23 2.40
CA PRO A 385 -5.37 -20.26 1.65
C PRO A 385 -5.32 -18.91 2.38
N PHE A 386 -4.20 -18.61 3.04
CA PHE A 386 -4.04 -17.38 3.83
C PHE A 386 -3.52 -16.19 3.00
N TYR A 387 -2.51 -16.43 2.16
CA TYR A 387 -1.75 -15.36 1.51
C TYR A 387 -1.68 -15.54 0.00
N ILE A 388 -1.90 -14.46 -0.76
CA ILE A 388 -1.64 -14.39 -2.20
C ILE A 388 -0.61 -13.32 -2.55
N ALA A 389 0.45 -13.71 -3.26
CA ALA A 389 1.48 -12.81 -3.77
C ALA A 389 1.56 -12.86 -5.30
N LEU A 390 1.89 -11.73 -5.92
CA LEU A 390 1.99 -11.60 -7.39
C LEU A 390 3.45 -11.50 -7.82
N HIS A 391 3.79 -12.14 -8.95
CA HIS A 391 5.08 -11.96 -9.60
C HIS A 391 5.23 -10.51 -10.15
N PRO A 392 6.38 -9.84 -10.03
CA PRO A 392 6.57 -8.44 -10.48
C PRO A 392 6.25 -8.15 -11.95
N ALA A 393 6.27 -9.16 -12.83
CA ALA A 393 5.87 -9.05 -14.23
C ALA A 393 4.34 -9.17 -14.46
N GLY A 394 3.55 -9.50 -13.43
CA GLY A 394 2.09 -9.65 -13.51
C GLY A 394 1.61 -10.94 -14.19
N THR A 395 2.49 -11.92 -14.41
CA THR A 395 2.23 -13.16 -15.15
C THR A 395 1.90 -14.38 -14.28
N PHE A 396 2.24 -14.35 -12.98
CA PHE A 396 2.01 -15.45 -12.05
C PHE A 396 1.54 -14.96 -10.68
N ALA A 397 0.75 -15.79 -9.99
CA ALA A 397 0.38 -15.63 -8.60
C ALA A 397 0.76 -16.88 -7.78
N TYR A 398 1.02 -16.67 -6.49
CA TYR A 398 1.45 -17.69 -5.53
C TYR A 398 0.51 -17.67 -4.33
N VAL A 399 -0.09 -18.80 -3.96
CA VAL A 399 -1.02 -18.91 -2.83
C VAL A 399 -0.46 -19.85 -1.77
N ALA A 400 -0.31 -19.37 -0.53
CA ALA A 400 0.05 -20.17 0.64
C ALA A 400 -1.18 -20.88 1.20
N ASN A 401 -1.20 -22.22 1.10
CA ASN A 401 -2.23 -23.08 1.66
C ASN A 401 -1.74 -23.56 3.05
N SER A 402 -2.16 -22.88 4.11
CA SER A 402 -1.53 -23.01 5.44
C SER A 402 -1.78 -24.37 6.10
N GLN A 403 -2.89 -25.03 5.77
CA GLN A 403 -3.23 -26.35 6.30
C GLN A 403 -2.56 -27.49 5.50
N ASP A 404 -2.33 -27.29 4.20
CA ASP A 404 -1.64 -28.27 3.35
C ASP A 404 -0.11 -28.19 3.46
N ASN A 405 0.43 -27.08 3.98
CA ASN A 405 1.87 -26.80 4.04
C ASN A 405 2.50 -26.72 2.63
N THR A 406 1.79 -26.05 1.73
CA THR A 406 2.18 -25.89 0.31
C THR A 406 1.96 -24.48 -0.22
N VAL A 407 2.66 -24.16 -1.31
CA VAL A 407 2.35 -23.01 -2.18
C VAL A 407 1.85 -23.52 -3.53
N GLN A 408 0.66 -23.10 -3.96
CA GLN A 408 0.17 -23.34 -5.32
C GLN A 408 0.52 -22.17 -6.24
N VAL A 409 1.01 -22.48 -7.43
CA VAL A 409 1.30 -21.50 -8.50
C VAL A 409 0.11 -21.39 -9.45
N TYR A 410 -0.17 -20.17 -9.91
CA TYR A 410 -1.15 -19.88 -10.95
C TYR A 410 -0.52 -18.99 -12.03
N ALA A 411 -0.80 -19.28 -13.30
CA ALA A 411 -0.62 -18.32 -14.38
C ALA A 411 -1.77 -17.29 -14.35
N ILE A 412 -1.44 -16.06 -14.72
CA ILE A 412 -2.39 -14.94 -14.89
C ILE A 412 -2.53 -14.68 -16.39
N ASN A 413 -3.76 -14.71 -16.91
CA ASN A 413 -4.05 -14.11 -18.21
C ASN A 413 -3.93 -12.58 -18.08
N THR A 414 -2.90 -11.97 -18.63
CA THR A 414 -2.61 -10.54 -18.44
C THR A 414 -3.66 -9.59 -19.05
N THR A 415 -4.52 -10.09 -19.94
CA THR A 415 -5.61 -9.32 -20.56
C THR A 415 -6.91 -9.39 -19.75
N THR A 416 -7.22 -10.54 -19.14
CA THR A 416 -8.50 -10.77 -18.43
C THR A 416 -8.36 -10.89 -16.91
N GLY A 417 -7.14 -10.95 -16.39
CA GLY A 417 -6.83 -11.24 -14.98
C GLY A 417 -7.06 -12.69 -14.55
N VAL A 418 -7.72 -13.51 -15.36
CA VAL A 418 -8.16 -14.86 -14.97
C VAL A 418 -6.97 -15.74 -14.60
N LEU A 419 -7.08 -16.41 -13.44
CA LEU A 419 -6.10 -17.37 -12.93
C LEU A 419 -6.26 -18.74 -13.59
N THR A 420 -5.17 -19.49 -13.70
CA THR A 420 -5.16 -20.91 -14.05
C THR A 420 -4.06 -21.60 -13.25
N ALA A 421 -4.37 -22.66 -12.52
CA ALA A 421 -3.37 -23.38 -11.73
C ALA A 421 -2.30 -24.01 -12.64
N VAL A 422 -1.03 -23.89 -12.26
CA VAL A 422 0.12 -24.41 -13.02
C VAL A 422 0.97 -25.30 -12.12
N GLY A 423 1.16 -26.56 -12.54
CA GLY A 423 1.90 -27.55 -11.77
C GLY A 423 1.19 -27.98 -10.48
N SER A 424 1.78 -28.97 -9.81
CA SER A 424 1.35 -29.40 -8.48
C SER A 424 1.71 -28.36 -7.41
N PRO A 425 1.02 -28.35 -6.25
CA PRO A 425 1.45 -27.57 -5.09
C PRO A 425 2.89 -27.92 -4.69
N VAL A 426 3.69 -26.91 -4.37
CA VAL A 426 5.08 -27.07 -3.94
C VAL A 426 5.14 -27.05 -2.41
N ALA A 427 5.75 -28.07 -1.80
CA ALA A 427 5.87 -28.16 -0.35
C ALA A 427 6.76 -27.06 0.25
N THR A 428 6.39 -26.59 1.44
CA THR A 428 7.12 -25.64 2.29
C THR A 428 7.12 -26.15 3.74
N GLY A 429 7.57 -25.34 4.71
CA GLY A 429 7.43 -25.66 6.13
C GLY A 429 5.98 -25.56 6.64
N GLN A 430 5.78 -25.83 7.91
CA GLN A 430 4.46 -25.92 8.53
C GLN A 430 3.78 -24.56 8.72
N GLY A 431 2.50 -24.47 8.33
CA GLY A 431 1.70 -23.26 8.46
C GLY A 431 2.22 -22.07 7.65
N PRO A 432 2.41 -22.18 6.32
CA PRO A 432 2.83 -21.04 5.51
C PRO A 432 1.78 -19.91 5.57
N ILE A 433 2.22 -18.72 5.97
CA ILE A 433 1.42 -17.49 5.88
C ILE A 433 2.07 -16.51 4.90
N PRO A 434 3.00 -15.60 5.25
CA PRO A 434 3.43 -14.56 4.32
C PRO A 434 4.22 -15.14 3.14
N ILE A 435 3.84 -14.75 1.92
CA ILE A 435 4.68 -14.91 0.72
C ILE A 435 5.17 -13.52 0.27
N ALA A 436 6.47 -13.35 0.14
CA ALA A 436 7.06 -12.18 -0.52
C ALA A 436 7.84 -12.60 -1.77
N VAL A 437 7.58 -11.93 -2.89
CA VAL A 437 8.33 -12.14 -4.15
C VAL A 437 9.35 -11.02 -4.32
N HIS A 438 10.61 -11.37 -4.56
CA HIS A 438 11.69 -10.41 -4.76
C HIS A 438 11.45 -9.54 -6.00
N PRO A 439 11.73 -8.22 -5.99
CA PRO A 439 11.44 -7.31 -7.11
C PRO A 439 12.00 -7.70 -8.49
N SER A 440 13.08 -8.49 -8.54
CA SER A 440 13.61 -9.04 -9.81
C SER A 440 12.77 -10.18 -10.42
N GLY A 441 11.82 -10.75 -9.67
CA GLY A 441 11.04 -11.92 -10.07
C GLY A 441 11.78 -13.26 -10.01
N LEU A 442 13.02 -13.30 -9.50
CA LEU A 442 13.83 -14.52 -9.47
C LEU A 442 13.67 -15.35 -8.18
N PHE A 443 13.15 -14.78 -7.10
CA PHE A 443 13.10 -15.41 -5.78
C PHE A 443 11.75 -15.18 -5.07
N ALA A 444 11.31 -16.17 -4.29
CA ALA A 444 10.19 -16.05 -3.35
C ALA A 444 10.60 -16.52 -1.95
N TYR A 445 10.04 -15.87 -0.95
CA TYR A 445 10.21 -16.15 0.48
C TYR A 445 8.87 -16.52 1.08
N VAL A 446 8.80 -17.64 1.81
CA VAL A 446 7.58 -18.15 2.44
C VAL A 446 7.83 -18.29 3.94
N GLY A 447 7.08 -17.55 4.76
CA GLY A 447 7.14 -17.66 6.23
C GLY A 447 6.29 -18.82 6.74
N ASN A 448 6.94 -19.78 7.39
CA ASN A 448 6.34 -21.01 7.91
C ASN A 448 6.10 -20.81 9.42
N VAL A 449 4.88 -20.45 9.81
CA VAL A 449 4.55 -19.96 11.16
C VAL A 449 4.76 -21.00 12.25
N PHE A 450 4.48 -22.28 11.99
CA PHE A 450 4.61 -23.33 13.02
C PHE A 450 6.01 -23.95 13.09
N ASP A 451 6.88 -23.68 12.11
CA ASP A 451 8.28 -24.11 12.10
C ASP A 451 9.27 -23.01 12.55
N ASN A 452 8.81 -21.75 12.64
CA ASN A 452 9.66 -20.56 12.87
C ASN A 452 10.78 -20.41 11.81
N THR A 453 10.43 -20.63 10.54
CA THR A 453 11.38 -20.57 9.42
C THR A 453 10.87 -19.75 8.24
N VAL A 454 11.80 -19.33 7.37
CA VAL A 454 11.50 -18.86 6.01
C VAL A 454 12.12 -19.80 4.98
N SER A 455 11.30 -20.33 4.08
CA SER A 455 11.75 -21.10 2.91
C SER A 455 11.99 -20.18 1.72
N LEU A 456 13.20 -20.24 1.15
CA LEU A 456 13.61 -19.52 -0.05
C LEU A 456 13.46 -20.42 -1.28
N TYR A 457 12.76 -19.91 -2.30
CA TYR A 457 12.58 -20.55 -3.59
C TYR A 457 13.22 -19.72 -4.70
N ALA A 458 13.83 -20.38 -5.67
CA ALA A 458 14.09 -19.80 -6.98
C ALA A 458 12.85 -19.95 -7.86
N ILE A 459 12.53 -18.91 -8.64
CA ILE A 459 11.39 -18.85 -9.55
C ILE A 459 11.86 -19.10 -10.98
N ASN A 460 11.23 -20.05 -11.67
CA ASN A 460 11.33 -20.12 -13.13
C ASN A 460 10.42 -19.04 -13.75
N THR A 461 11.02 -17.99 -14.32
CA THR A 461 10.28 -16.81 -14.82
C THR A 461 9.42 -17.06 -16.06
N SER A 462 9.54 -18.21 -16.74
CA SER A 462 8.69 -18.57 -17.88
C SER A 462 7.54 -19.53 -17.53
N THR A 463 7.59 -20.22 -16.39
CA THR A 463 6.55 -21.16 -15.95
C THR A 463 5.93 -20.85 -14.58
N GLY A 464 6.52 -19.93 -13.82
CA GLY A 464 6.18 -19.65 -12.42
C GLY A 464 6.63 -20.73 -11.43
N ALA A 465 7.22 -21.84 -11.90
CA ALA A 465 7.56 -22.97 -11.02
C ALA A 465 8.58 -22.58 -9.94
N LEU A 466 8.29 -23.00 -8.69
CA LEU A 466 9.13 -22.76 -7.52
C LEU A 466 10.07 -23.95 -7.27
N THR A 467 11.35 -23.67 -7.07
CA THR A 467 12.37 -24.66 -6.68
C THR A 467 12.98 -24.25 -5.34
N LEU A 468 12.79 -25.07 -4.29
CA LEU A 468 13.35 -24.80 -2.96
C LEU A 468 14.89 -24.71 -3.03
N LYS A 469 15.45 -23.67 -2.43
CA LYS A 469 16.90 -23.40 -2.38
C LYS A 469 17.48 -23.64 -0.99
N SER A 470 16.77 -23.18 0.03
CA SER A 470 17.14 -23.31 1.44
C SER A 470 15.94 -22.99 2.34
N THR A 471 16.03 -23.38 3.60
CA THR A 471 15.15 -22.92 4.68
C THR A 471 16.03 -22.29 5.76
N LEU A 472 15.66 -21.11 6.25
CA LEU A 472 16.38 -20.32 7.24
C LEU A 472 15.53 -20.22 8.51
N ALA A 473 16.13 -20.42 9.68
CA ALA A 473 15.48 -20.12 10.96
C ALA A 473 15.35 -18.59 11.18
N THR A 474 14.19 -18.17 11.69
CA THR A 474 13.90 -16.78 12.07
C THR A 474 13.35 -16.77 13.51
N GLY A 475 12.75 -15.67 13.96
CA GLY A 475 12.03 -15.62 15.22
C GLY A 475 10.71 -16.43 15.20
N ASN A 476 10.02 -16.41 16.34
CA ASN A 476 8.78 -17.14 16.56
C ASN A 476 7.57 -16.44 15.89
N ASP A 477 6.73 -17.22 15.21
CA ASP A 477 5.54 -16.75 14.47
C ASP A 477 5.85 -15.68 13.38
N PRO A 478 6.59 -16.03 12.31
CA PRO A 478 6.88 -15.11 11.20
C PRO A 478 5.62 -14.72 10.38
N LEU A 479 4.93 -13.66 10.81
CA LEU A 479 3.63 -13.22 10.27
C LEU A 479 3.71 -12.34 9.03
N ALA A 480 4.80 -11.60 8.83
CA ALA A 480 5.00 -10.76 7.65
C ALA A 480 6.43 -10.80 7.13
N ILE A 481 6.57 -10.76 5.80
CA ILE A 481 7.85 -10.57 5.09
C ILE A 481 7.66 -9.40 4.13
N THR A 482 8.58 -8.43 4.13
CA THR A 482 8.49 -7.24 3.26
C THR A 482 9.87 -6.88 2.74
N LEU A 483 10.00 -6.58 1.45
CA LEU A 483 11.26 -6.11 0.85
C LEU A 483 11.19 -4.62 0.52
N ASN A 484 12.34 -3.95 0.51
CA ASN A 484 12.45 -2.61 -0.08
C ASN A 484 12.30 -2.67 -1.61
N ASP A 485 12.02 -1.52 -2.26
CA ASP A 485 11.82 -1.44 -3.72
C ASP A 485 13.01 -1.99 -4.55
N ALA A 486 14.22 -1.92 -4.00
CA ALA A 486 15.44 -2.44 -4.63
C ALA A 486 15.61 -3.97 -4.48
N GLY A 487 14.87 -4.61 -3.57
CA GLY A 487 15.03 -6.00 -3.18
C GLY A 487 16.26 -6.29 -2.33
N SER A 488 17.09 -5.29 -2.00
CA SER A 488 18.36 -5.46 -1.30
C SER A 488 18.25 -5.76 0.19
N ILE A 489 17.13 -5.38 0.82
CA ILE A 489 16.82 -5.67 2.23
C ILE A 489 15.42 -6.28 2.32
N ALA A 490 15.29 -7.35 3.10
CA ALA A 490 14.04 -7.94 3.54
C ALA A 490 13.85 -7.74 5.05
N TYR A 491 12.61 -7.58 5.50
CA TYR A 491 12.22 -7.44 6.90
C TYR A 491 11.26 -8.58 7.22
N ILE A 492 11.53 -9.32 8.30
CA ILE A 492 10.66 -10.36 8.82
C ILE A 492 10.11 -9.90 10.16
N VAL A 493 8.80 -9.97 10.33
CA VAL A 493 8.09 -9.66 11.58
C VAL A 493 7.79 -10.95 12.32
N ASN A 494 8.25 -11.06 13.56
CA ASN A 494 8.06 -12.24 14.40
C ASN A 494 7.02 -11.92 15.50
N GLY A 495 5.82 -12.47 15.35
CA GLY A 495 4.65 -12.13 16.17
C GLY A 495 4.83 -12.43 17.65
N VAL A 496 5.45 -13.57 17.98
CA VAL A 496 5.65 -14.02 19.37
C VAL A 496 6.87 -13.36 20.02
N ASP A 497 7.91 -13.03 19.25
CA ASP A 497 9.13 -12.36 19.77
C ASP A 497 8.99 -10.84 19.88
N HIS A 498 7.91 -10.28 19.33
CA HIS A 498 7.60 -8.85 19.34
C HIS A 498 8.73 -8.00 18.72
N ASP A 499 9.22 -8.47 17.57
CA ASP A 499 10.31 -7.83 16.86
C ASP A 499 10.11 -7.77 15.34
N VAL A 500 10.97 -6.97 14.71
CA VAL A 500 11.24 -6.99 13.28
C VAL A 500 12.74 -7.14 13.06
N VAL A 501 13.12 -8.15 12.27
CA VAL A 501 14.51 -8.46 11.92
C VAL A 501 14.76 -8.06 10.47
N ALA A 502 15.75 -7.20 10.26
CA ALA A 502 16.24 -6.80 8.94
C ALA A 502 17.31 -7.78 8.44
N TYR A 503 17.17 -8.21 7.19
CA TYR A 503 18.06 -9.13 6.50
C TYR A 503 18.56 -8.49 5.20
N LYS A 504 19.87 -8.53 4.99
CA LYS A 504 20.46 -8.26 3.68
C LYS A 504 20.14 -9.42 2.74
N VAL A 505 19.71 -9.09 1.53
CA VAL A 505 19.45 -10.03 0.45
C VAL A 505 20.68 -10.10 -0.47
N ASP A 506 21.17 -11.30 -0.74
CA ASP A 506 22.10 -11.52 -1.84
C ASP A 506 21.33 -11.55 -3.17
N SER A 507 21.57 -10.56 -4.03
CA SER A 507 20.82 -10.37 -5.27
C SER A 507 21.05 -11.45 -6.34
N SER A 508 22.06 -12.33 -6.16
CA SER A 508 22.42 -13.39 -7.11
C SER A 508 21.88 -14.77 -6.74
N THR A 509 21.68 -15.01 -5.44
CA THR A 509 21.24 -16.30 -4.87
C THR A 509 19.90 -16.24 -4.15
N GLY A 510 19.43 -15.05 -3.79
CA GLY A 510 18.24 -14.80 -2.98
C GLY A 510 18.49 -15.01 -1.48
N ALA A 511 19.69 -15.40 -1.06
CA ALA A 511 19.99 -15.73 0.34
C ALA A 511 19.79 -14.52 1.27
N LEU A 512 19.23 -14.78 2.46
CA LEU A 512 19.05 -13.79 3.53
C LEU A 512 20.19 -13.91 4.55
N THR A 513 20.71 -12.78 5.03
CA THR A 513 21.66 -12.70 6.15
C THR A 513 21.19 -11.61 7.10
N SER A 514 20.97 -11.93 8.38
CA SER A 514 20.48 -10.96 9.37
C SER A 514 21.49 -9.82 9.59
N VAL A 515 20.96 -8.63 9.86
CA VAL A 515 21.73 -7.38 9.98
C VAL A 515 21.45 -6.69 11.30
N ALA A 516 20.17 -6.52 11.65
CA ALA A 516 19.72 -5.85 12.86
C ALA A 516 18.32 -6.31 13.25
N THR A 517 17.99 -6.16 14.53
CA THR A 517 16.66 -6.41 15.10
C THR A 517 16.19 -5.15 15.82
N ALA A 518 14.92 -4.79 15.68
CA ALA A 518 14.26 -3.79 16.52
C ALA A 518 12.98 -4.35 17.12
N GLN A 519 12.69 -3.96 18.36
CA GLN A 519 11.46 -4.34 19.05
C GLN A 519 10.26 -3.56 18.49
N THR A 520 9.09 -4.21 18.53
CA THR A 520 7.78 -3.65 18.17
C THR A 520 6.93 -3.44 19.43
N GLY A 521 5.63 -3.18 19.26
CA GLY A 521 4.65 -3.49 20.30
C GLY A 521 4.29 -4.98 20.31
N LEU A 522 3.35 -5.38 21.15
CA LEU A 522 2.93 -6.76 21.33
C LEU A 522 2.16 -7.30 20.10
N LEU A 523 2.54 -8.51 19.68
CA LEU A 523 2.02 -9.24 18.52
C LEU A 523 2.01 -8.40 17.22
N PRO A 524 3.19 -8.05 16.66
CA PRO A 524 3.27 -7.34 15.40
C PRO A 524 2.79 -8.22 14.24
N ARG A 525 1.96 -7.69 13.33
CA ARG A 525 1.34 -8.47 12.23
C ARG A 525 1.65 -7.99 10.81
N ALA A 526 2.13 -6.76 10.66
CA ALA A 526 2.44 -6.19 9.35
C ALA A 526 3.53 -5.13 9.47
N PHE A 527 4.32 -4.98 8.41
CA PHE A 527 5.36 -3.97 8.26
C PHE A 527 5.20 -3.26 6.91
N ALA A 528 5.39 -1.94 6.86
CA ALA A 528 5.46 -1.19 5.61
C ALA A 528 6.68 -0.27 5.60
N ILE A 529 7.36 -0.22 4.46
CA ILE A 529 8.51 0.65 4.20
C ILE A 529 8.06 1.86 3.39
N VAL A 530 8.58 3.05 3.69
CA VAL A 530 8.16 4.31 3.09
C VAL A 530 9.35 5.18 2.71
N ALA A 531 9.33 5.66 1.46
CA ALA A 531 10.15 6.78 1.00
C ALA A 531 9.28 8.05 0.94
N VAL A 532 9.59 9.03 1.79
CA VAL A 532 8.87 10.33 1.87
C VAL A 532 9.32 11.33 0.78
N PRO A 533 8.47 12.32 0.37
CA PRO A 533 8.76 13.28 -0.72
C PRO A 533 9.42 14.60 -0.31
#